data_AF-A0A3A9EVI3-F1
#
_entry.id   AF-A0A3A9EVI3-F1
#
_cell.length_a   1.000
_cell.length_b   1.000
_cell.length_c   1.000
_cell.angle_alpha   90.00
_cell.angle_beta   90.00
_cell.angle_gamma   90.00
#
_symmetry.space_group_name_H-M   'P 1'
#
loop_
_entity.id
_entity.type
_entity.pdbx_description
1 polymer ?
#
loop_
_entity_poly.entity_id
_entity_poly.type
_entity_poly.pdbx_seq_one_letter_code
_entity_poly.pdbx_strand_id
1 'polypeptide(L)'
;MDMKIETSANYISLMKPGAWTKFQARPQEMPSVADRVEISPEARASREAQPPEDRFSQLETLLEGPNKDALMAQVREWRQSHQLEVNWNATVDPDGSIYARSYMEGLVNQLETLRTTVEDYYQEGHQENLRFPNPHNHLVEKYRYSGSPYFRGDLPQAQRDMAFRQEEALLRGGRVALNDPWALAPVGGVPKGEDLEKAAKEYAQSVLDGLIADYKKLHGIQE
;
A
#
# COMPACT_ATOMS: atom_id res chain seq x y z
N MET A 1 13.79 -43.42 -24.11
CA MET A 1 14.09 -42.93 -22.75
C MET A 1 12.94 -42.02 -22.38
N ASP A 2 11.94 -42.59 -21.74
CA ASP A 2 10.67 -41.95 -21.39
C ASP A 2 10.80 -41.19 -20.08
N MET A 3 10.54 -39.90 -20.12
CA MET A 3 10.55 -39.01 -18.96
C MET A 3 9.13 -38.94 -18.40
N LYS A 4 8.87 -39.67 -17.31
CA LYS A 4 7.60 -39.61 -16.59
C LYS A 4 7.58 -38.35 -15.72
N ILE A 5 6.65 -37.45 -16.00
CA ILE A 5 6.33 -36.33 -15.10
C ILE A 5 5.31 -36.84 -14.09
N GLU A 6 5.71 -36.95 -12.83
CA GLU A 6 4.80 -37.26 -11.72
C GLU A 6 3.96 -36.02 -11.39
N THR A 7 2.70 -36.03 -11.82
CA THR A 7 1.66 -35.11 -11.36
C THR A 7 1.07 -35.61 -10.05
N SER A 8 1.71 -35.29 -8.92
CA SER A 8 1.10 -35.45 -7.59
C SER A 8 1.68 -34.46 -6.57
N ALA A 9 1.16 -33.22 -6.58
CA ALA A 9 1.31 -32.29 -5.45
C ALA A 9 0.22 -31.19 -5.47
N ASN A 10 -1.04 -31.57 -5.68
CA ASN A 10 -2.18 -30.71 -5.38
C ASN A 10 -2.64 -31.01 -3.95
N TYR A 11 -2.05 -30.40 -2.92
CA TYR A 11 -2.69 -30.16 -1.62
C TYR A 11 -1.97 -29.02 -0.90
N ILE A 12 -2.48 -27.79 -1.02
CA ILE A 12 -2.19 -26.75 -0.04
C ILE A 12 -2.91 -27.18 1.24
N SER A 13 -2.14 -27.53 2.26
CA SER A 13 -2.66 -27.93 3.56
C SER A 13 -3.31 -26.73 4.24
N LEU A 14 -4.59 -26.86 4.62
CA LEU A 14 -5.25 -25.96 5.56
C LEU A 14 -4.46 -25.97 6.87
N MET A 15 -3.99 -24.80 7.33
CA MET A 15 -3.40 -24.68 8.66
C MET A 15 -4.42 -25.10 9.72
N LYS A 16 -4.06 -26.04 10.57
CA LYS A 16 -4.83 -26.38 11.78
C LYS A 16 -4.73 -25.20 12.75
N PRO A 17 -5.84 -24.70 13.34
CA PRO A 17 -5.76 -23.71 14.41
C PRO A 17 -5.09 -24.36 15.62
N GLY A 18 -3.89 -23.87 15.97
CA GLY A 18 -3.22 -24.19 17.22
C GLY A 18 -4.04 -23.69 18.41
N ALA A 19 -4.09 -24.49 19.48
CA ALA A 19 -4.80 -24.17 20.70
C ALA A 19 -4.28 -22.86 21.32
N TRP A 20 -5.13 -21.83 21.35
CA TRP A 20 -4.85 -20.58 22.05
C TRP A 20 -4.91 -20.81 23.56
N THR A 21 -3.85 -20.37 24.25
CA THR A 21 -3.74 -20.32 25.70
C THR A 21 -4.88 -19.46 26.26
N LYS A 22 -5.56 -19.93 27.33
CA LYS A 22 -6.68 -19.22 27.97
C LYS A 22 -6.21 -17.84 28.47
N PHE A 23 -6.74 -16.78 27.87
CA PHE A 23 -6.67 -15.43 28.41
C PHE A 23 -7.47 -15.36 29.72
N GLN A 24 -6.82 -14.95 30.82
CA GLN A 24 -7.51 -14.54 32.03
C GLN A 24 -8.10 -13.14 31.81
N ALA A 25 -9.42 -13.03 31.88
CA ALA A 25 -10.12 -11.77 31.79
C ALA A 25 -9.76 -10.87 32.98
N ARG A 26 -9.20 -9.70 32.70
CA ARG A 26 -9.18 -8.56 33.62
C ARG A 26 -10.08 -7.50 32.99
N PRO A 27 -11.13 -7.00 33.65
CA PRO A 27 -12.06 -6.07 33.03
C PRO A 27 -11.41 -4.69 32.94
N GLN A 28 -11.00 -4.28 31.74
CA GLN A 28 -10.83 -2.88 31.39
C GLN A 28 -11.87 -2.56 30.33
N GLU A 29 -12.85 -1.72 30.68
CA GLU A 29 -13.76 -1.11 29.73
C GLU A 29 -12.94 -0.18 28.82
N MET A 30 -12.83 -0.54 27.53
CA MET A 30 -12.42 0.39 26.48
C MET A 30 -13.64 0.74 25.62
N PRO A 31 -13.86 2.02 25.28
CA PRO A 31 -14.93 2.41 24.38
C PRO A 31 -14.67 1.82 22.99
N SER A 32 -15.71 1.29 22.36
CA SER A 32 -15.64 0.74 21.00
C SER A 32 -15.25 1.85 20.01
N VAL A 33 -14.05 1.75 19.42
CA VAL A 33 -13.71 2.52 18.22
C VAL A 33 -14.33 1.79 17.05
N ALA A 34 -15.52 2.23 16.65
CA ALA A 34 -16.16 1.78 15.42
C ALA A 34 -15.40 2.35 14.21
N ASP A 35 -15.19 1.50 13.19
CA ASP A 35 -14.66 1.91 11.88
C ASP A 35 -15.45 3.11 11.34
N ARG A 36 -14.73 4.20 11.08
CA ARG A 36 -15.34 5.42 10.55
C ARG A 36 -15.37 5.34 9.03
N VAL A 37 -16.50 4.92 8.49
CA VAL A 37 -16.79 4.98 7.05
C VAL A 37 -16.99 6.44 6.64
N GLU A 38 -16.03 7.01 5.90
CA GLU A 38 -16.16 8.36 5.35
C GLU A 38 -16.94 8.33 4.03
N ILE A 39 -18.26 8.51 4.16
CA ILE A 39 -19.17 8.70 3.02
C ILE A 39 -18.89 10.06 2.39
N SER A 40 -18.73 10.12 1.06
CA SER A 40 -18.48 11.37 0.33
C SER A 40 -19.58 12.41 0.57
N PRO A 41 -19.31 13.72 0.42
CA PRO A 41 -20.32 14.76 0.59
C PRO A 41 -21.53 14.58 -0.34
N GLU A 42 -21.32 14.12 -1.58
CA GLU A 42 -22.43 13.77 -2.49
C GLU A 42 -23.24 12.58 -1.98
N ALA A 43 -22.56 11.52 -1.52
CA ALA A 43 -23.25 10.35 -0.96
C ALA A 43 -23.95 10.66 0.38
N ARG A 44 -23.48 11.65 1.15
CA ARG A 44 -24.17 12.19 2.34
C ARG A 44 -25.38 13.02 1.95
N ALA A 45 -25.26 13.90 0.95
CA ALA A 45 -26.39 14.67 0.43
C ALA A 45 -27.48 13.74 -0.14
N SER A 46 -27.11 12.67 -0.85
CA SER A 46 -28.05 11.63 -1.30
C SER A 46 -28.60 10.75 -0.18
N ARG A 47 -27.92 10.68 0.98
CA ARG A 47 -28.38 9.94 2.17
C ARG A 47 -29.29 10.79 3.07
N GLU A 48 -29.13 12.11 3.06
CA GLU A 48 -29.95 13.06 3.80
C GLU A 48 -31.22 13.47 3.04
N ALA A 49 -31.21 13.37 1.70
CA ALA A 49 -32.37 13.67 0.87
C ALA A 49 -33.53 12.66 1.02
N GLN A 50 -33.29 11.48 1.58
CA GLN A 50 -34.31 10.45 1.82
C GLN A 50 -34.08 9.75 3.16
N PRO A 51 -35.06 9.74 4.09
CA PRO A 51 -34.99 8.95 5.31
C PRO A 51 -34.57 7.50 5.04
N PRO A 52 -33.77 6.86 5.91
CA PRO A 52 -33.39 5.45 5.74
C PRO A 52 -34.61 4.53 5.68
N GLU A 53 -35.68 4.89 6.41
CA GLU A 53 -37.00 4.27 6.34
C GLU A 53 -37.53 4.28 4.88
N ASP A 54 -37.52 5.44 4.21
CA ASP A 54 -38.05 5.61 2.85
C ASP A 54 -37.27 4.84 1.78
N ARG A 55 -35.97 4.59 1.98
CA ARG A 55 -35.13 3.88 1.00
C ARG A 55 -35.44 2.38 0.95
N PHE A 56 -35.66 1.79 2.11
CA PHE A 56 -36.08 0.38 2.21
C PHE A 56 -37.58 0.23 2.00
N SER A 57 -38.40 1.21 2.39
CA SER A 57 -39.82 1.22 2.08
C SER A 57 -40.11 1.33 0.58
N GLN A 58 -39.27 2.01 -0.22
CA GLN A 58 -39.36 1.99 -1.69
C GLN A 58 -39.06 0.60 -2.27
N LEU A 59 -38.07 -0.11 -1.73
CA LEU A 59 -37.76 -1.49 -2.13
C LEU A 59 -38.85 -2.48 -1.67
N GLU A 60 -39.42 -2.29 -0.48
CA GLU A 60 -40.53 -3.07 0.05
C GLU A 60 -41.81 -2.83 -0.75
N THR A 61 -42.16 -1.57 -1.08
CA THR A 61 -43.30 -1.28 -1.98
C THR A 61 -43.09 -1.80 -3.42
N LEU A 62 -41.84 -1.85 -3.91
CA LEU A 62 -41.47 -2.53 -5.16
C LEU A 62 -41.65 -4.06 -5.10
N LEU A 63 -41.48 -4.65 -3.92
CA LEU A 63 -41.67 -6.08 -3.64
C LEU A 63 -43.13 -6.45 -3.29
N GLU A 64 -43.92 -5.48 -2.82
CA GLU A 64 -45.35 -5.61 -2.50
C GLU A 64 -46.28 -5.49 -3.72
N GLY A 65 -45.76 -5.12 -4.89
CA GLY A 65 -46.48 -5.17 -6.16
C GLY A 65 -46.74 -6.61 -6.64
N PRO A 66 -47.82 -6.88 -7.41
CA PRO A 66 -48.18 -8.24 -7.79
C PRO A 66 -47.20 -8.74 -8.86
N ASN A 67 -46.40 -9.72 -8.48
CA ASN A 67 -45.58 -10.58 -9.36
C ASN A 67 -44.35 -9.89 -10.01
N LYS A 68 -43.29 -10.69 -10.17
CA LYS A 68 -41.99 -10.38 -10.81
C LYS A 68 -42.10 -9.54 -12.08
N ASP A 69 -43.16 -9.72 -12.86
CA ASP A 69 -43.38 -9.01 -14.12
C ASP A 69 -43.58 -7.50 -13.92
N ALA A 70 -44.28 -7.08 -12.86
CA ALA A 70 -44.48 -5.67 -12.53
C ALA A 70 -43.17 -4.99 -12.07
N LEU A 71 -42.37 -5.70 -11.26
CA LEU A 71 -41.04 -5.26 -10.85
C LEU A 71 -40.10 -5.12 -12.06
N MET A 72 -40.10 -6.12 -12.95
CA MET A 72 -39.27 -6.08 -14.17
C MET A 72 -39.71 -4.98 -15.14
N ALA A 73 -41.00 -4.61 -15.17
CA ALA A 73 -41.48 -3.47 -15.95
C ALA A 73 -40.93 -2.13 -15.41
N GLN A 74 -40.97 -1.93 -14.09
CA GLN A 74 -40.40 -0.73 -13.46
C GLN A 74 -38.88 -0.64 -13.67
N VAL A 75 -38.15 -1.75 -13.54
CA VAL A 75 -36.70 -1.77 -13.83
C VAL A 75 -36.40 -1.41 -15.29
N ARG A 76 -37.24 -1.82 -16.25
CA ARG A 76 -37.08 -1.46 -17.67
C ARG A 76 -37.31 0.03 -17.90
N GLU A 77 -38.36 0.60 -17.32
CA GLU A 77 -38.67 2.03 -17.39
C GLU A 77 -37.55 2.88 -16.75
N TRP A 78 -37.03 2.44 -15.60
CA TRP A 78 -35.89 3.06 -14.96
C TRP A 78 -34.63 3.03 -15.84
N ARG A 79 -34.32 1.90 -16.48
CA ARG A 79 -33.18 1.78 -17.42
C ARG A 79 -33.32 2.64 -18.68
N GLN A 80 -34.53 2.98 -19.10
CA GLN A 80 -34.75 3.86 -20.26
C GLN A 80 -34.41 5.32 -19.94
N SER A 81 -34.60 5.74 -18.69
CA SER A 81 -34.27 7.09 -18.21
C SER A 81 -32.87 7.21 -17.62
N HIS A 82 -32.23 6.09 -17.24
CA HIS A 82 -30.91 6.06 -16.63
C HIS A 82 -29.97 5.17 -17.46
N GLN A 83 -29.13 5.79 -18.29
CA GLN A 83 -28.02 5.07 -18.93
C GLN A 83 -27.03 4.66 -17.84
N LEU A 84 -26.82 3.35 -17.67
CA LEU A 84 -25.80 2.83 -16.77
C LEU A 84 -24.43 3.08 -17.40
N GLU A 85 -23.55 3.75 -16.67
CA GLU A 85 -22.16 3.86 -17.07
C GLU A 85 -21.50 2.48 -17.06
N VAL A 86 -20.71 2.21 -18.10
CA VAL A 86 -19.92 0.99 -18.17
C VAL A 86 -18.82 1.09 -17.13
N ASN A 87 -18.80 0.14 -16.19
CA ASN A 87 -17.67 -0.01 -15.28
C ASN A 87 -16.47 -0.60 -16.04
N TRP A 88 -15.68 0.28 -16.64
CA TRP A 88 -14.48 -0.10 -17.39
C TRP A 88 -13.44 -0.81 -16.52
N ASN A 89 -13.33 -0.46 -15.24
CA ASN A 89 -12.43 -1.14 -14.31
C ASN A 89 -12.82 -2.62 -14.18
N ALA A 90 -14.10 -2.93 -13.98
CA ALA A 90 -14.58 -4.31 -13.92
C ALA A 90 -14.45 -5.08 -15.25
N THR A 91 -14.27 -4.37 -16.38
CA THR A 91 -14.03 -4.98 -17.68
C THR A 91 -12.58 -5.47 -17.81
N VAL A 92 -11.62 -4.71 -17.29
CA VAL A 92 -10.19 -5.04 -17.37
C VAL A 92 -9.64 -5.76 -16.14
N ASP A 93 -10.28 -5.59 -14.98
CA ASP A 93 -9.88 -6.13 -13.68
C ASP A 93 -11.12 -6.59 -12.88
N PRO A 94 -11.79 -7.68 -13.32
CA PRO A 94 -13.05 -8.13 -12.74
C PRO A 94 -12.94 -8.60 -11.28
N ASP A 95 -11.75 -9.05 -10.86
CA ASP A 95 -11.48 -9.55 -9.52
C ASP A 95 -10.65 -8.58 -8.65
N GLY A 96 -10.25 -7.42 -9.20
CA GLY A 96 -9.44 -6.43 -8.51
C GLY A 96 -7.97 -6.83 -8.31
N SER A 97 -7.54 -7.96 -8.86
CA SER A 97 -6.19 -8.50 -8.64
C SER A 97 -5.11 -7.66 -9.34
N ILE A 98 -5.44 -7.01 -10.46
CA ILE A 98 -4.50 -6.14 -11.18
C ILE A 98 -4.27 -4.87 -10.37
N TYR A 99 -5.33 -4.24 -9.88
CA TYR A 99 -5.21 -3.06 -9.02
C TYR A 99 -4.40 -3.37 -7.76
N ALA A 100 -4.74 -4.46 -7.05
CA ALA A 100 -4.05 -4.84 -5.82
C ALA A 100 -2.56 -5.11 -6.05
N ARG A 101 -2.21 -5.81 -7.13
CA ARG A 101 -0.81 -6.06 -7.50
C ARG A 101 -0.08 -4.76 -7.82
N SER A 102 -0.68 -3.92 -8.65
CA SER A 102 -0.08 -2.65 -9.10
C SER A 102 0.11 -1.70 -7.92
N TYR A 103 -0.84 -1.65 -6.98
CA TYR A 103 -0.70 -0.89 -5.75
C TYR A 103 0.52 -1.34 -4.93
N MET A 104 0.69 -2.65 -4.72
CA MET A 104 1.84 -3.19 -4.00
C MET A 104 3.16 -2.91 -4.74
N GLU A 105 3.17 -3.01 -6.07
CA GLU A 105 4.32 -2.65 -6.90
C GLU A 105 4.67 -1.16 -6.74
N GLY A 106 3.67 -0.28 -6.76
CA GLY A 106 3.85 1.15 -6.53
C GLY A 106 4.46 1.46 -5.16
N LEU A 107 4.08 0.73 -4.11
CA LEU A 107 4.71 0.86 -2.79
C LEU A 107 6.16 0.36 -2.79
N VAL A 108 6.42 -0.82 -3.36
CA VAL A 108 7.78 -1.40 -3.41
C VAL A 108 8.72 -0.49 -4.20
N ASN A 109 8.30 0.03 -5.35
CA ASN A 109 9.10 0.93 -6.17
C ASN A 109 9.50 2.20 -5.41
N GLN A 110 8.58 2.77 -4.63
CA GLN A 110 8.89 3.93 -3.80
C GLN A 110 9.86 3.57 -2.66
N LEU A 111 9.66 2.45 -1.98
CA LEU A 111 10.55 2.01 -0.89
C LEU A 111 11.97 1.68 -1.41
N GLU A 112 12.09 1.07 -2.59
CA GLU A 112 13.40 0.84 -3.23
C GLU A 112 14.06 2.15 -3.67
N THR A 113 13.29 3.15 -4.11
CA THR A 113 13.81 4.48 -4.42
C THR A 113 14.37 5.16 -3.16
N LEU A 114 13.64 5.09 -2.03
CA LEU A 114 14.13 5.60 -0.75
C LEU A 114 15.38 4.85 -0.28
N ARG A 115 15.37 3.53 -0.40
CA ARG A 115 16.52 2.69 -0.05
C ARG A 115 17.75 3.10 -0.83
N THR A 116 17.63 3.18 -2.16
CA THR A 116 18.74 3.56 -3.04
C THR A 116 19.26 4.96 -2.70
N THR A 117 18.36 5.92 -2.46
CA THR A 117 18.74 7.28 -2.05
C THR A 117 19.55 7.29 -0.75
N VAL A 118 19.15 6.50 0.24
CA VAL A 118 19.88 6.38 1.52
C VAL A 118 21.21 5.65 1.34
N GLU A 119 21.24 4.56 0.57
CA GLU A 119 22.48 3.81 0.29
C GLU A 119 23.52 4.69 -0.44
N ASP A 120 23.09 5.42 -1.46
CA ASP A 120 23.94 6.34 -2.23
C ASP A 120 24.50 7.46 -1.35
N TYR A 121 23.69 8.02 -0.46
CA TYR A 121 24.13 9.07 0.48
C TYR A 121 25.28 8.62 1.39
N TYR A 122 25.28 7.36 1.83
CA TYR A 122 26.33 6.82 2.70
C TYR A 122 27.43 6.07 1.94
N GLN A 123 27.34 5.95 0.62
CA GLN A 123 28.24 5.13 -0.18
C GLN A 123 29.70 5.57 -0.03
N GLU A 124 29.99 6.85 -0.14
CA GLU A 124 31.37 7.37 -0.03
C GLU A 124 31.97 7.13 1.36
N GLY A 125 31.21 7.41 2.42
CA GLY A 125 31.63 7.17 3.80
C GLY A 125 31.85 5.68 4.09
N HIS A 126 30.99 4.83 3.54
CA HIS A 126 31.16 3.39 3.62
C HIS A 126 32.44 2.93 2.90
N GLN A 127 32.70 3.40 1.68
CA GLN A 127 33.93 3.08 0.94
C GLN A 127 35.20 3.60 1.63
N GLU A 128 35.13 4.76 2.29
CA GLU A 128 36.21 5.26 3.14
C GLU A 128 36.52 4.28 4.28
N ASN A 129 35.51 3.83 5.03
CA ASN A 129 35.71 2.90 6.15
C ASN A 129 36.35 1.58 5.71
N LEU A 130 35.98 1.07 4.54
CA LEU A 130 36.53 -0.19 4.01
C LEU A 130 38.03 -0.12 3.71
N ARG A 131 38.63 1.07 3.64
CA ARG A 131 40.09 1.25 3.43
C ARG A 131 40.91 1.01 4.70
N PHE A 132 40.27 0.97 5.86
CA PHE A 132 40.95 0.77 7.14
C PHE A 132 41.08 -0.73 7.47
N PRO A 133 42.17 -1.16 8.15
CA PRO A 133 42.34 -2.57 8.54
C PRO A 133 41.20 -3.11 9.40
N ASN A 134 40.55 -2.25 10.19
CA ASN A 134 39.33 -2.58 10.93
C ASN A 134 38.27 -1.49 10.65
N PRO A 135 37.40 -1.70 9.64
CA PRO A 135 36.39 -0.72 9.24
C PRO A 135 35.42 -0.34 10.36
N HIS A 136 35.06 -1.29 11.23
CA HIS A 136 34.19 -1.02 12.37
C HIS A 136 34.87 -0.09 13.39
N ASN A 137 36.15 -0.31 13.70
CA ASN A 137 36.86 0.57 14.62
C ASN A 137 36.94 1.99 14.06
N HIS A 138 37.21 2.14 12.75
CA HIS A 138 37.18 3.44 12.09
C HIS A 138 35.79 4.12 12.20
N LEU A 139 34.71 3.36 12.00
CA LEU A 139 33.35 3.86 12.17
C LEU A 139 33.07 4.40 13.58
N VAL A 140 33.53 3.68 14.62
CA VAL A 140 33.41 4.11 16.03
C VAL A 140 34.23 5.37 16.27
N GLU A 141 35.46 5.43 15.76
CA GLU A 141 36.30 6.62 15.83
C GLU A 141 35.64 7.84 15.18
N LYS A 142 35.09 7.66 13.98
CA LYS A 142 34.45 8.71 13.17
C LYS A 142 33.21 9.31 13.83
N TYR A 143 32.37 8.51 14.49
CA TYR A 143 31.06 8.98 14.97
C TYR A 143 30.87 8.98 16.49
N ARG A 144 31.67 8.21 17.24
CA ARG A 144 31.47 8.00 18.70
C ARG A 144 32.59 8.55 19.56
N TYR A 145 33.81 8.71 19.02
CA TYR A 145 34.96 9.09 19.83
C TYR A 145 35.50 10.47 19.47
N SER A 146 35.20 11.47 20.30
CA SER A 146 35.59 12.87 20.06
C SER A 146 37.10 13.12 20.11
N GLY A 147 37.90 12.19 20.63
CA GLY A 147 39.36 12.26 20.61
C GLY A 147 39.99 11.75 19.31
N SER A 148 39.21 11.18 18.39
CA SER A 148 39.73 10.71 17.11
C SER A 148 40.01 11.87 16.14
N PRO A 149 41.10 11.83 15.35
CA PRO A 149 41.28 12.76 14.23
C PRO A 149 40.22 12.61 13.14
N TYR A 150 39.50 11.47 13.08
CA TYR A 150 38.42 11.22 12.13
C TYR A 150 37.05 11.68 12.63
N PHE A 151 36.97 12.18 13.87
CA PHE A 151 35.69 12.47 14.50
C PHE A 151 34.91 13.56 13.73
N ARG A 152 33.70 13.23 13.31
CA ARG A 152 32.76 14.11 12.60
C ARG A 152 32.05 15.08 13.54
N GLY A 153 32.84 15.84 14.30
CA GLY A 153 32.34 16.84 15.25
C GLY A 153 31.59 18.00 14.58
N ASP A 154 31.74 18.17 13.27
CA ASP A 154 30.99 19.09 12.42
C ASP A 154 29.49 18.74 12.33
N LEU A 155 29.13 17.47 12.51
CA LEU A 155 27.74 17.01 12.45
C LEU A 155 27.07 17.10 13.84
N PRO A 156 25.76 17.43 13.93
CA PRO A 156 24.99 17.26 15.15
C PRO A 156 25.00 15.81 15.66
N GLN A 157 24.86 15.60 16.97
CA GLN A 157 24.91 14.26 17.57
C GLN A 157 23.89 13.28 16.94
N ALA A 158 22.65 13.71 16.74
CA ALA A 158 21.61 12.88 16.13
C ALA A 158 21.98 12.43 14.70
N GLN A 159 22.64 13.30 13.94
CA GLN A 159 23.11 12.98 12.60
C GLN A 159 24.26 11.97 12.64
N ARG A 160 25.21 12.13 13.56
CA ARG A 160 26.28 11.14 13.78
C ARG A 160 25.71 9.78 14.18
N ASP A 161 24.71 9.76 15.05
CA ASP A 161 24.08 8.52 15.52
C ASP A 161 23.36 7.78 14.39
N MET A 162 22.74 8.53 13.47
CA MET A 162 22.14 7.97 12.27
C MET A 162 23.20 7.48 11.29
N ALA A 163 24.20 8.31 10.96
CA ALA A 163 25.29 7.93 10.06
C ALA A 163 26.03 6.67 10.53
N PHE A 164 26.32 6.58 11.83
CA PHE A 164 26.88 5.38 12.45
C PHE A 164 26.01 4.14 12.18
N ARG A 165 24.69 4.22 12.44
CA ARG A 165 23.78 3.09 12.24
C ARG A 165 23.69 2.66 10.77
N GLN A 166 23.65 3.62 9.85
CA GLN A 166 23.50 3.37 8.42
C GLN A 166 24.78 2.74 7.85
N GLU A 167 25.94 3.32 8.10
CA GLU A 167 27.22 2.77 7.64
C GLU A 167 27.58 1.45 8.34
N GLU A 168 27.15 1.24 9.60
CA GLU A 168 27.25 -0.06 10.27
C GLU A 168 26.37 -1.12 9.59
N ALA A 169 25.12 -0.76 9.23
CA ALA A 169 24.24 -1.67 8.51
C ALA A 169 24.88 -2.09 7.17
N LEU A 170 25.42 -1.14 6.40
CA LEU A 170 26.15 -1.44 5.17
C LEU A 170 27.36 -2.36 5.41
N LEU A 171 28.15 -2.09 6.44
CA LEU A 171 29.32 -2.91 6.79
C LEU A 171 28.96 -4.37 7.14
N ARG A 172 27.78 -4.57 7.74
CA ARG A 172 27.29 -5.90 8.14
C ARG A 172 26.45 -6.60 7.06
N GLY A 173 26.26 -5.98 5.89
CA GLY A 173 25.33 -6.48 4.86
C GLY A 173 23.86 -6.44 5.30
N GLY A 174 23.54 -5.57 6.25
CA GLY A 174 22.19 -5.33 6.76
C GLY A 174 21.39 -4.35 5.88
N ARG A 175 20.21 -3.96 6.36
CA ARG A 175 19.31 -3.02 5.68
C ARG A 175 19.45 -1.62 6.30
N VAL A 176 19.51 -0.60 5.44
CA VAL A 176 19.46 0.81 5.84
C VAL A 176 18.07 1.20 6.36
N ALA A 177 18.03 2.17 7.26
CA ALA A 177 16.77 2.77 7.71
C ALA A 177 16.26 3.76 6.65
N LEU A 178 15.00 3.60 6.24
CA LEU A 178 14.39 4.40 5.16
C LEU A 178 13.83 5.75 5.63
N ASN A 179 13.91 6.05 6.93
CA ASN A 179 13.40 7.27 7.54
C ASN A 179 14.53 8.24 7.93
N ASP A 180 15.61 8.27 7.15
CA ASP A 180 16.76 9.13 7.41
C ASP A 180 16.51 10.56 6.92
N PRO A 181 16.35 11.55 7.82
CA PRO A 181 16.00 12.91 7.42
C PRO A 181 17.17 13.64 6.75
N TRP A 182 18.41 13.23 6.96
CA TRP A 182 19.57 13.89 6.35
C TRP A 182 19.83 13.34 4.95
N ALA A 183 19.78 12.03 4.78
CA ALA A 183 19.95 11.41 3.47
C ALA A 183 18.80 11.77 2.51
N LEU A 184 17.58 11.93 3.03
CA LEU A 184 16.42 12.27 2.22
C LEU A 184 16.17 13.79 2.06
N ALA A 185 16.91 14.65 2.76
CA ALA A 185 16.76 16.10 2.63
C ALA A 185 16.85 16.61 1.17
N PRO A 186 17.77 16.13 0.30
CA PRO A 186 17.85 16.56 -1.09
C PRO A 186 16.62 16.22 -1.94
N VAL A 187 15.86 15.19 -1.57
CA VAL A 187 14.67 14.71 -2.31
C VAL A 187 13.35 15.18 -1.68
N GLY A 188 13.40 16.15 -0.76
CA GLY A 188 12.21 16.71 -0.10
C GLY A 188 11.95 16.19 1.31
N GLY A 189 12.87 15.40 1.87
CA GLY A 189 12.80 14.87 3.22
C GLY A 189 12.14 13.49 3.30
N VAL A 190 11.89 13.04 4.53
CA VAL A 190 11.23 11.74 4.77
C VAL A 190 9.77 11.85 4.30
N PRO A 191 9.34 11.02 3.33
CA PRO A 191 7.96 11.06 2.87
C PRO A 191 7.02 10.60 3.99
N LYS A 192 5.81 11.16 3.99
CA LYS A 192 4.77 10.69 4.91
C LYS A 192 4.15 9.41 4.38
N GLY A 193 3.57 8.61 5.28
CA GLY A 193 2.90 7.37 4.89
C GLY A 193 1.74 7.61 3.92
N GLU A 194 1.01 8.71 4.13
CA GLU A 194 -0.11 9.12 3.28
C GLU A 194 0.33 9.49 1.86
N ASP A 195 1.52 10.09 1.71
CA ASP A 195 2.07 10.44 0.40
C ASP A 195 2.46 9.17 -0.38
N LEU A 196 3.07 8.19 0.29
CA LEU A 196 3.42 6.90 -0.30
C LEU A 196 2.18 6.12 -0.74
N GLU A 197 1.15 6.09 0.10
CA GLU A 197 -0.12 5.44 -0.19
C GLU A 197 -0.83 6.11 -1.37
N LYS A 198 -0.87 7.45 -1.39
CA LYS A 198 -1.48 8.21 -2.49
C LYS A 198 -0.78 7.90 -3.82
N ALA A 199 0.55 7.97 -3.86
CA ALA A 199 1.32 7.68 -5.06
C ALA A 199 1.13 6.22 -5.54
N ALA A 200 1.02 5.26 -4.61
CA ALA A 200 0.75 3.86 -4.96
C ALA A 200 -0.65 3.66 -5.56
N LYS A 201 -1.67 4.36 -5.05
CA LYS A 201 -3.03 4.37 -5.62
C LYS A 201 -3.04 4.99 -7.01
N GLU A 202 -2.38 6.13 -7.19
CA GLU A 202 -2.25 6.80 -8.49
C GLU A 202 -1.54 5.91 -9.51
N TYR A 203 -0.47 5.22 -9.12
CA TYR A 203 0.21 4.25 -9.97
C TYR A 203 -0.74 3.10 -10.36
N ALA A 204 -1.42 2.49 -9.40
CA ALA A 204 -2.37 1.40 -9.68
C ALA A 204 -3.50 1.83 -10.60
N GLN A 205 -4.03 3.05 -10.41
CA GLN A 205 -5.05 3.61 -11.29
C GLN A 205 -4.50 3.84 -12.70
N SER A 206 -3.30 4.38 -12.85
CA SER A 206 -2.69 4.61 -14.16
C SER A 206 -2.49 3.31 -14.96
N VAL A 207 -2.22 2.19 -14.28
CA VAL A 207 -2.15 0.87 -14.91
C VAL A 207 -3.52 0.45 -15.43
N LEU A 208 -4.60 0.61 -14.63
CA LEU A 208 -5.96 0.32 -15.08
C LEU A 208 -6.38 1.22 -16.25
N ASP A 209 -6.08 2.52 -16.17
CA ASP A 209 -6.42 3.48 -17.23
C ASP A 209 -5.75 3.09 -18.55
N GLY A 210 -4.48 2.66 -18.50
CA GLY A 210 -3.77 2.12 -19.67
C GLY A 210 -4.45 0.88 -20.26
N LEU A 211 -4.85 -0.07 -19.41
CA LEU A 211 -5.58 -1.27 -19.83
C LEU A 211 -6.95 -0.95 -20.44
N ILE A 212 -7.65 0.03 -19.88
CA ILE A 212 -8.95 0.48 -20.39
C ILE A 212 -8.79 1.14 -21.76
N ALA A 213 -7.77 2.00 -21.93
CA ALA A 213 -7.47 2.63 -23.20
C ALA A 213 -7.14 1.58 -24.28
N ASP A 214 -6.31 0.58 -23.95
CA ASP A 214 -5.98 -0.52 -24.85
C ASP A 214 -7.21 -1.37 -25.21
N TYR A 215 -8.06 -1.68 -24.22
CA TYR A 215 -9.31 -2.41 -24.44
C TYR A 215 -10.24 -1.66 -25.40
N LYS A 216 -10.49 -0.37 -25.15
CA LYS A 216 -11.35 0.48 -26.00
C LYS A 216 -10.81 0.54 -27.43
N LYS A 217 -9.49 0.73 -27.59
CA LYS A 217 -8.82 0.74 -28.89
C LYS A 217 -8.98 -0.58 -29.64
N LEU A 218 -8.81 -1.72 -28.97
CA LEU A 218 -8.93 -3.05 -29.56
C LEU A 218 -10.37 -3.37 -30.01
N HIS A 219 -11.36 -2.85 -29.30
CA HIS A 219 -12.77 -3.07 -29.59
C HIS A 219 -13.44 -1.95 -30.41
N GLY A 220 -12.67 -0.96 -30.89
CA GLY A 220 -13.18 0.13 -31.71
C GLY A 220 -14.15 1.05 -30.98
N ILE A 221 -14.03 1.15 -29.65
CA ILE A 221 -14.86 1.99 -28.78
C ILE A 221 -14.24 3.39 -28.77
N GLN A 222 -14.91 4.35 -29.42
CA GLN A 222 -14.46 5.75 -29.44
C GLN A 222 -14.71 6.41 -28.07
N GLU A 223 -13.82 7.34 -27.70
CA GLU A 223 -13.94 8.19 -26.51
C GLU A 223 -15.06 9.22 -26.63
#